data_AF-A0A151IVL1-F1
#
_entry.id   AF-A0A151IVL1-F1
#
_cell.length_a   1.000
_cell.length_b   1.000
_cell.length_c   1.000
_cell.angle_alpha   90.00
_cell.angle_beta   90.00
_cell.angle_gamma   90.00
#
_symmetry.space_group_name_H-M   'P 1'
#
loop_
_entity.id
_entity.type
_entity.pdbx_description
1 polymer ?
#
loop_
_entity_poly.entity_id
_entity_poly.type
_entity_poly.pdbx_seq_one_letter_code
_entity_poly.pdbx_strand_id
1 'polypeptide(L)'
;MPTCCVKNCTSRTHDNGIKGLKYFSFPNNVTLREQWLKACQKKETDMKIDSGNKGMYGSLHFDKDCFEWVKTQPRSKNTSVKEILKLKKESVPSKMLFLEKKRKRMLQSKEDNERVKVLTKFHLPTYKESVQYAHENQLSDKDKNLETNVTNREREM
;
A
#
# COMPACT_ATOMS: atom_id res chain seq x y z
N MET A 1 -7.21 -1.69 -13.05
CA MET A 1 -7.06 -0.38 -12.38
C MET A 1 -5.90 0.33 -13.05
N PRO A 2 -6.07 1.55 -13.61
CA PRO A 2 -4.97 2.24 -14.29
C PRO A 2 -3.84 2.50 -13.29
N THR A 3 -2.60 2.29 -13.73
CA THR A 3 -1.39 2.52 -12.92
C THR A 3 -0.55 3.61 -13.57
N CYS A 4 0.13 4.40 -12.75
CA CYS A 4 0.94 5.49 -13.26
C CYS A 4 2.21 4.97 -13.97
N CYS A 5 2.54 5.56 -15.12
CA CYS A 5 3.78 5.28 -15.85
C CYS A 5 5.05 5.66 -15.09
N VAL A 6 4.97 6.64 -14.19
CA VAL A 6 6.14 7.19 -13.51
C VAL A 6 6.70 6.18 -12.50
N LYS A 7 8.03 6.00 -12.50
CA LYS A 7 8.71 5.06 -11.59
C LYS A 7 8.41 5.44 -10.13
N ASN A 8 8.07 4.43 -9.32
CA ASN A 8 7.72 4.58 -7.90
C ASN A 8 6.52 5.51 -7.62
N CYS A 9 5.74 5.89 -8.64
CA CYS A 9 4.51 6.62 -8.44
C CYS A 9 3.44 5.68 -7.89
N THR A 10 3.07 5.88 -6.63
CA THR A 10 2.00 5.12 -5.97
C THR A 10 0.64 5.81 -6.06
N SER A 11 0.57 6.99 -6.71
CA SER A 11 -0.67 7.76 -6.82
C SER A 11 -1.75 6.94 -7.52
N ARG A 12 -2.85 6.73 -6.80
CA ARG A 12 -4.05 6.01 -7.26
C ARG A 12 -5.24 6.95 -7.28
N THR A 13 -6.25 6.63 -8.11
CA THR A 13 -7.51 7.40 -8.20
C THR A 13 -8.20 7.60 -6.85
N HIS A 14 -8.04 6.65 -5.94
CA HIS A 14 -8.67 6.61 -4.62
C HIS A 14 -7.70 6.86 -3.47
N ASP A 15 -6.48 7.36 -3.73
CA ASP A 15 -5.59 7.70 -2.62
C ASP A 15 -6.17 8.88 -1.83
N ASN A 16 -6.27 8.70 -0.52
CA ASN A 16 -6.90 9.64 0.43
C ASN A 16 -6.31 11.08 0.35
N GLY A 17 -5.09 11.24 -0.17
CA GLY A 17 -4.41 12.54 -0.32
C GLY A 17 -4.63 13.26 -1.66
N ILE A 18 -5.16 12.61 -2.70
CA ILE A 18 -5.31 13.21 -4.04
C ILE A 18 -6.70 12.91 -4.60
N LYS A 19 -7.69 13.74 -4.24
CA LYS A 19 -9.04 13.64 -4.81
C LYS A 19 -9.03 14.10 -6.27
N GLY A 20 -9.60 13.27 -7.17
CA GLY A 20 -9.84 13.65 -8.57
C GLY A 20 -8.64 13.50 -9.52
N LEU A 21 -7.66 12.64 -9.20
CA LEU A 21 -6.53 12.35 -10.08
C LEU A 21 -7.04 11.80 -11.43
N LYS A 22 -6.83 12.57 -12.50
CA LYS A 22 -7.14 12.14 -13.86
C LYS A 22 -5.94 11.41 -14.47
N TYR A 23 -6.22 10.39 -15.27
CA TYR A 23 -5.21 9.63 -15.98
C TYR A 23 -5.30 9.92 -17.47
N PHE A 24 -4.15 10.13 -18.10
CA PHE A 24 -4.02 10.38 -19.51
C PHE A 24 -3.24 9.27 -20.19
N SER A 25 -3.79 8.78 -21.29
CA SER A 25 -3.13 7.80 -22.15
C SER A 25 -1.98 8.43 -22.91
N PHE A 26 -1.08 7.59 -23.42
CA PHE A 26 -0.04 8.05 -24.34
C PHE A 26 -0.64 8.74 -25.57
N PRO A 27 0.02 9.79 -26.08
CA PRO A 27 -0.40 10.44 -27.31
C PRO A 27 -0.18 9.52 -28.51
N ASN A 28 -1.00 9.69 -29.55
CA ASN A 28 -0.86 8.96 -30.81
C ASN A 28 0.39 9.40 -31.60
N ASN A 29 0.90 10.61 -31.35
CA ASN A 29 2.10 11.11 -32.00
C ASN A 29 3.32 10.36 -31.47
N VAL A 30 4.06 9.71 -32.39
CA VAL A 30 5.25 8.91 -32.09
C VAL A 30 6.33 9.75 -31.39
N THR A 31 6.63 10.95 -31.88
CA THR A 31 7.70 11.79 -31.32
C THR A 31 7.40 12.25 -29.91
N LEU A 32 6.14 12.66 -29.67
CA LEU A 32 5.71 13.07 -28.33
C LEU A 32 5.67 11.88 -27.36
N ARG A 33 5.25 10.71 -27.83
CA ARG A 33 5.26 9.48 -27.04
C ARG A 33 6.69 9.11 -26.64
N GLU A 34 7.66 9.23 -27.54
CA GLU A 34 9.08 9.02 -27.22
C GLU A 34 9.58 10.03 -26.18
N GLN A 35 9.19 11.30 -26.29
CA GLN A 35 9.52 12.31 -25.28
C GLN A 35 8.97 11.94 -23.89
N TRP A 36 7.72 11.46 -23.82
CA TRP A 36 7.11 11.01 -22.58
C TRP A 36 7.85 9.79 -21.99
N LEU A 37 8.22 8.82 -22.82
CA LEU A 37 8.99 7.64 -22.41
C LEU A 37 10.38 8.03 -21.88
N LYS A 38 11.06 8.94 -22.58
CA LYS A 38 12.35 9.49 -22.18
C LYS A 38 12.26 10.21 -20.84
N ALA A 39 11.23 11.03 -20.64
CA ALA A 39 10.98 11.72 -19.36
C ALA A 39 10.81 10.74 -18.19
N CYS A 40 10.19 9.58 -18.43
CA CYS A 40 10.03 8.52 -17.41
C CYS A 40 11.21 7.56 -17.27
N GLN A 41 12.27 7.72 -18.07
CA GLN A 41 13.37 6.76 -18.18
C GLN A 41 12.87 5.31 -18.41
N LYS A 42 11.86 5.15 -19.28
CA LYS A 42 11.30 3.85 -19.67
C LYS A 42 11.48 3.63 -21.16
N LYS A 43 11.61 2.37 -21.57
CA LYS A 43 11.60 1.98 -22.98
C LYS A 43 10.21 1.47 -23.36
N GLU A 44 9.88 1.56 -24.65
CA GLU A 44 8.62 1.02 -25.19
C GLU A 44 8.51 -0.50 -24.95
N THR A 45 9.65 -1.21 -24.92
CA THR A 45 9.73 -2.65 -24.62
C THR A 45 9.37 -3.01 -23.17
N ASP A 46 9.61 -2.10 -22.23
CA ASP A 46 9.38 -2.34 -20.80
C ASP A 46 7.90 -2.18 -20.42
N MET A 47 7.11 -1.61 -21.34
CA MET A 47 5.70 -1.35 -21.15
C MET A 47 4.93 -2.08 -22.24
N LYS A 48 4.05 -3.02 -21.87
CA LYS A 48 3.06 -3.53 -22.82
C LYS A 48 2.01 -2.44 -23.08
N ILE A 49 2.35 -1.43 -23.90
CA ILE A 49 1.51 -0.28 -24.26
C ILE A 49 0.18 -0.75 -24.89
N ASP A 50 0.15 -1.96 -25.44
CA ASP A 50 -1.04 -2.55 -26.08
C ASP A 50 -1.85 -3.49 -25.18
N SER A 51 -1.33 -3.88 -24.02
CA SER A 51 -2.11 -4.69 -23.07
C SER A 51 -3.01 -3.80 -22.21
N GLY A 52 -4.17 -4.31 -21.76
CA GLY A 52 -5.19 -3.57 -21.02
C GLY A 52 -4.72 -2.82 -19.76
N ASN A 53 -3.50 -3.07 -19.29
CA ASN A 53 -2.76 -2.21 -18.37
C ASN A 53 -1.87 -1.22 -19.14
N LYS A 54 -2.48 -0.36 -19.97
CA LYS A 54 -1.74 0.75 -20.57
C LYS A 54 -1.23 1.61 -19.43
N GLY A 55 0.07 1.86 -19.40
CA GLY A 55 0.59 2.85 -18.49
C GLY A 55 -0.06 4.19 -18.79
N MET A 56 -0.58 4.85 -17.75
CA MET A 56 -1.19 6.17 -17.89
C MET A 56 -0.42 7.18 -17.05
N TYR A 57 -0.51 8.45 -17.41
CA TYR A 57 0.09 9.52 -16.63
C TYR A 57 -0.97 10.18 -15.78
N GLY A 58 -0.71 10.27 -14.48
CA GLY A 58 -1.56 11.05 -13.58
C GLY A 58 -1.42 12.55 -13.90
N SER A 59 -2.50 13.30 -13.73
CA SER A 59 -2.53 14.76 -13.92
C SER A 59 -1.49 15.50 -13.06
N LEU A 60 -1.02 14.88 -11.98
CA LEU A 60 0.02 15.40 -11.08
C LEU A 60 1.36 15.67 -11.78
N HIS A 61 1.64 14.94 -12.86
CA HIS A 61 2.92 15.01 -13.57
C HIS A 61 2.97 16.12 -14.63
N PHE A 62 1.87 16.81 -14.83
CA PHE A 62 1.76 17.92 -15.78
C PHE A 62 1.57 19.23 -15.04
N ASP A 63 2.01 20.30 -15.68
CA ASP A 63 1.70 21.65 -15.23
C ASP A 63 0.23 22.01 -15.48
N LYS A 64 -0.28 22.96 -14.71
CA LYS A 64 -1.66 23.45 -14.88
C LYS A 64 -1.86 24.05 -16.28
N ASP A 65 -0.80 24.65 -16.83
CA ASP A 65 -0.79 25.28 -18.15
C ASP A 65 -0.77 24.28 -19.32
N CYS A 66 -0.48 23.01 -19.04
CA CYS A 66 -0.54 21.92 -20.00
C CYS A 66 -1.97 21.47 -20.32
N PHE A 67 -2.96 21.97 -19.58
CA PHE A 67 -4.37 21.60 -19.74
C PHE A 67 -5.17 22.69 -20.45
N GLU A 68 -6.18 22.25 -21.19
CA GLU A 68 -7.15 23.09 -21.87
C GLU A 68 -8.56 22.54 -21.65
N TRP A 69 -9.53 23.45 -21.47
CA TRP A 69 -10.94 23.08 -21.43
C TRP A 69 -11.48 23.00 -22.85
N VAL A 70 -11.92 21.82 -23.24
CA VAL A 70 -12.44 21.55 -24.59
C VAL A 70 -13.88 21.12 -24.50
N LYS A 71 -14.73 21.75 -25.31
CA LYS A 71 -16.14 21.35 -25.48
C LYS A 71 -16.22 20.08 -26.31
N THR A 72 -16.91 19.06 -25.81
CA THR A 72 -17.13 17.81 -26.54
C THR A 72 -18.18 18.02 -27.62
N GLN A 73 -17.95 17.47 -28.81
CA GLN A 73 -19.01 17.41 -29.81
C GLN A 73 -20.09 16.42 -29.35
N PRO A 74 -21.37 16.84 -29.29
CA PRO A 74 -22.44 15.98 -28.86
C PRO A 74 -22.66 14.89 -29.91
N ARG A 75 -22.85 13.64 -29.45
CA ARG A 75 -23.03 12.48 -30.34
C ARG A 75 -24.40 12.46 -31.03
N SER A 76 -25.37 13.20 -30.50
CA SER A 76 -26.73 13.33 -31.03
C SER A 76 -27.30 14.70 -30.71
N LYS A 77 -28.35 15.12 -31.44
CA LYS A 77 -29.02 16.43 -31.29
C LYS A 77 -29.55 16.71 -29.88
N ASN A 78 -29.84 15.67 -29.10
CA ASN A 78 -30.41 15.78 -27.76
C ASN A 78 -29.38 15.65 -26.63
N THR A 79 -28.09 15.53 -26.94
CA THR A 79 -27.04 15.43 -25.92
C THR A 79 -26.44 16.79 -25.63
N SER A 80 -26.39 17.18 -24.35
CA SER A 80 -25.72 18.41 -23.95
C SER A 80 -24.21 18.35 -24.18
N VAL A 81 -23.66 19.48 -24.61
CA VAL A 81 -22.21 19.68 -24.75
C VAL A 81 -21.58 19.62 -23.36
N LYS A 82 -20.58 18.75 -23.18
CA LYS A 82 -19.81 18.66 -21.93
C LYS A 82 -18.47 19.36 -22.11
N GLU A 83 -18.03 20.07 -21.07
CA GLU A 83 -16.67 20.60 -21.01
C GLU A 83 -15.77 19.57 -20.35
N ILE A 84 -14.70 19.18 -21.05
CA ILE A 84 -13.72 18.23 -20.55
C ILE A 84 -12.34 18.88 -20.49
N LEU A 85 -11.60 18.55 -19.43
CA LEU A 85 -10.20 18.93 -19.30
C LEU A 85 -9.36 17.98 -20.17
N LYS A 86 -8.74 18.51 -21.22
CA LYS A 86 -7.81 17.79 -22.10
C LYS A 86 -6.39 18.29 -21.90
N LEU A 87 -5.42 17.42 -22.19
CA LEU A 87 -4.02 17.84 -22.33
C LEU A 87 -3.82 18.47 -23.71
N LYS A 88 -3.08 19.57 -23.76
CA LYS A 88 -2.61 20.17 -25.02
C LYS A 88 -1.74 19.16 -25.77
N LYS A 89 -1.75 19.26 -27.10
CA LYS A 89 -1.08 18.31 -28.00
C LYS A 89 0.43 18.24 -27.86
N GLU A 90 1.07 19.20 -27.22
CA GLU A 90 2.54 19.28 -27.08
C GLU A 90 2.98 19.21 -25.61
N SER A 91 2.05 18.91 -24.70
CA SER A 91 2.35 18.82 -23.28
C SER A 91 3.19 17.58 -22.99
N VAL A 92 4.29 17.75 -22.28
CA VAL A 92 5.17 16.68 -21.80
C VAL A 92 5.11 16.63 -20.28
N PRO A 93 5.04 15.44 -19.66
CA PRO A 93 5.08 15.33 -18.22
C PRO A 93 6.46 15.83 -17.74
N SER A 94 6.45 16.78 -16.82
CA SER A 94 7.64 17.47 -16.31
C SER A 94 7.77 17.33 -14.80
N LYS A 95 6.65 17.21 -14.10
CA LYS A 95 6.60 17.21 -12.63
C LYS A 95 6.70 15.81 -12.03
N MET A 96 7.44 15.71 -10.93
CA MET A 96 7.50 14.52 -10.07
C MET A 96 7.80 13.21 -10.83
N LEU A 97 8.68 13.27 -11.84
CA LEU A 97 9.08 12.12 -12.65
C LEU A 97 10.04 11.19 -11.91
N PHE A 98 10.81 11.75 -10.98
CA PHE A 98 11.78 11.04 -10.17
C PHE A 98 11.29 10.97 -8.74
N LEU A 99 10.57 9.90 -8.43
CA LEU A 99 10.18 9.58 -7.06
C LEU A 99 11.19 8.59 -6.51
N GLU A 100 11.94 8.99 -5.48
CA GLU A 100 12.82 8.07 -4.78
C GLU A 100 12.02 6.92 -4.18
N LYS A 101 12.57 5.71 -4.27
CA LYS A 101 11.99 4.54 -3.61
C LYS A 101 12.16 4.73 -2.11
N LYS A 102 11.17 5.34 -1.45
CA LYS A 102 11.10 5.32 0.02
C LYS A 102 10.97 3.86 0.43
N ARG A 103 12.08 3.26 0.89
CA ARG A 103 11.99 2.04 1.70
C ARG A 103 11.08 2.41 2.85
N LYS A 104 9.98 1.67 3.04
CA LYS A 104 9.26 1.69 4.31
C LYS A 104 10.22 1.16 5.38
N ARG A 105 11.17 1.97 5.84
CA ARG A 105 11.57 1.85 7.23
C ARG A 105 10.31 2.22 7.98
N MET A 106 9.88 1.39 8.91
CA MET A 106 8.95 1.80 9.95
C MET A 106 9.60 3.01 10.64
N LEU A 107 9.39 4.21 10.11
CA LEU A 107 9.49 5.41 10.90
C LEU A 107 8.26 5.34 11.78
N GLN A 108 8.46 4.78 12.97
CA GLN A 108 7.66 5.17 14.13
C GLN A 108 7.67 6.70 14.11
N SER A 109 6.55 7.30 13.70
CA SER A 109 6.31 8.71 13.91
C SER A 109 6.54 8.95 15.40
N LYS A 110 7.48 9.83 15.73
CA LYS A 110 7.75 10.30 17.10
C LYS A 110 6.65 11.25 17.60
N GLU A 111 5.40 10.98 17.24
CA GLU A 111 4.23 11.78 17.59
C GLU A 111 3.09 10.81 17.83
N ASP A 112 3.20 10.02 18.90
CA ASP A 112 2.10 9.32 19.59
C ASP A 112 2.65 8.73 20.92
N ASN A 113 3.47 9.49 21.63
CA ASN A 113 4.15 9.01 22.85
C ASN A 113 3.30 9.12 24.12
N GLU A 114 1.97 9.23 23.98
CA GLU A 114 1.09 9.40 25.16
C GLU A 114 -0.16 8.51 25.21
N ARG A 115 -0.46 7.68 24.18
CA ARG A 115 -1.70 6.88 24.20
C ARG A 115 -1.58 5.38 23.94
N VAL A 116 -0.38 4.83 23.72
CA VAL A 116 -0.20 3.37 23.56
C VAL A 116 0.57 2.78 24.74
N LYS A 117 -0.04 2.82 25.93
CA LYS A 117 0.38 2.03 27.11
C LYS A 117 -0.51 0.80 27.36
N VAL A 118 -1.35 0.40 26.40
CA VAL A 118 -2.35 -0.67 26.61
C VAL A 118 -2.45 -1.61 25.41
N LEU A 119 -1.40 -2.39 25.16
CA LEU A 119 -1.36 -3.69 24.43
C LEU A 119 0.14 -3.97 24.23
N THR A 120 0.81 -4.94 24.85
CA THR A 120 0.49 -6.36 24.98
C THR A 120 1.30 -6.94 26.15
N LYS A 121 0.64 -7.18 27.29
CA LYS A 121 1.17 -8.02 28.39
C LYS A 121 0.96 -9.50 28.10
N PHE A 122 1.53 -10.02 27.02
CA PHE A 122 1.69 -11.46 26.86
C PHE A 122 3.16 -11.76 27.04
N HIS A 123 3.55 -12.03 28.28
CA HIS A 123 4.87 -12.59 28.57
C HIS A 123 4.84 -14.02 28.04
N LEU A 124 5.47 -14.25 26.89
CA LEU A 124 5.71 -15.61 26.44
C LEU A 124 6.69 -16.25 27.44
N PRO A 125 6.31 -17.36 28.09
CA PRO A 125 7.20 -18.00 29.04
C PRO A 125 8.50 -18.39 28.36
N THR A 126 9.61 -18.14 29.04
CA THR A 126 10.90 -18.62 28.59
C THR A 126 10.93 -20.15 28.75
N TYR A 127 11.68 -20.86 27.90
CA TYR A 127 11.82 -22.32 27.98
C TYR A 127 12.10 -22.84 29.40
N LYS A 128 12.91 -22.11 30.17
CA LYS A 128 13.21 -22.44 31.58
C LYS A 128 11.96 -22.45 32.46
N GLU A 129 11.07 -21.48 32.29
CA GLU A 129 9.83 -21.35 33.08
C GLU A 129 8.85 -22.48 32.73
N SER A 130 8.77 -22.86 31.46
CA SER A 130 7.93 -23.99 31.02
C SER A 130 8.44 -25.33 31.56
N VAL A 131 9.76 -25.55 31.58
CA VAL A 131 10.38 -26.77 32.13
C VAL A 131 10.19 -26.84 33.65
N GLN A 132 10.33 -25.72 34.35
CA GLN A 132 10.16 -25.66 35.80
C GLN A 132 8.71 -25.95 36.22
N TYR A 133 7.73 -25.36 35.51
CA TYR A 133 6.32 -25.67 35.71
C TYR A 133 6.00 -27.16 35.48
N ALA A 134 6.59 -27.79 34.46
CA ALA A 134 6.41 -29.21 34.20
C ALA A 134 6.98 -30.11 35.32
N HIS A 135 8.08 -29.69 35.95
CA HIS A 135 8.71 -30.42 37.06
C HIS A 135 7.91 -30.27 38.36
N GLU A 136 7.39 -29.08 38.64
CA GLU A 136 6.56 -28.80 39.84
C GLU A 136 5.24 -29.59 39.82
N ASN A 137 4.61 -29.73 38.66
CA ASN A 137 3.39 -30.54 38.54
C ASN A 137 3.67 -32.05 38.74
N GLN A 138 4.82 -32.56 38.34
CA GLN A 138 5.20 -33.95 38.57
C GLN A 138 5.51 -34.26 40.05
N LEU A 139 5.92 -33.27 40.83
CA LEU A 139 6.13 -33.40 42.29
C LEU A 139 4.79 -33.35 43.03
N SER A 140 3.90 -32.44 42.65
CA SER A 140 2.52 -32.32 43.17
C SER A 140 1.72 -33.62 43.04
N ASP A 141 1.87 -34.34 41.93
CA ASP A 141 1.18 -35.62 41.71
C ASP A 141 1.76 -36.79 42.52
N LYS A 142 3.03 -36.69 42.95
CA LYS A 142 3.67 -37.69 43.81
C LYS A 142 3.30 -37.50 45.29
N ASP A 143 3.16 -36.25 45.74
CA ASP A 143 2.82 -35.95 47.13
C ASP A 143 1.36 -36.31 47.47
N LYS A 144 0.42 -36.12 46.52
CA LYS A 144 -0.98 -36.56 46.66
C LYS A 144 -1.14 -38.08 46.73
N ASN A 145 -0.23 -38.81 46.10
CA ASN A 145 -0.21 -40.27 46.14
C ASN A 145 0.37 -40.78 47.46
N LEU A 146 1.24 -40.03 48.14
CA LEU A 146 1.75 -40.41 49.46
C LEU A 146 0.70 -40.16 50.56
N GLU A 147 0.00 -39.03 50.54
CA GLU A 147 -1.05 -38.71 51.53
C GLU A 147 -2.24 -39.68 51.48
N THR A 148 -2.61 -40.16 50.28
CA THR A 148 -3.68 -41.17 50.12
C THR A 148 -3.27 -42.55 50.62
N ASN A 149 -1.98 -42.89 50.61
CA ASN A 149 -1.49 -44.17 51.13
C ASN A 149 -1.31 -44.15 52.66
N VAL A 150 -1.07 -42.99 53.28
CA VAL A 150 -1.02 -42.85 54.74
C VAL A 150 -2.43 -42.89 55.35
N THR A 151 -3.41 -42.22 54.75
CA THR A 151 -4.80 -42.16 55.26
C THR A 151 -5.60 -43.46 55.11
N ASN A 152 -5.17 -44.40 54.27
CA ASN A 152 -5.77 -45.73 54.16
C ASN A 152 -5.20 -46.73 55.17
N ARG A 153 -3.98 -46.50 55.69
CA ARG A 153 -3.31 -47.41 56.63
C ARG A 153 -3.72 -47.17 58.09
N GLU A 154 -4.21 -45.97 58.42
CA GLU A 154 -4.74 -45.62 59.75
C GLU A 154 -6.22 -46.02 59.95
N ARG A 155 -6.91 -46.49 58.90
CA ARG A 155 -8.31 -46.94 58.96
C ARG A 155 -8.50 -48.45 59.11
N GLU A 156 -7.41 -49.22 59.09
CA GLU A 156 -7.41 -50.69 59.19
C GLU A 156 -6.75 -51.22 60.50
N MET A 157 -6.53 -50.37 61.51
CA MET A 157 -6.13 -50.79 62.87
C MET A 157 -7.22 -50.53 63.90
#